data_AF-A0A316REZ3-F1
#
_entry.id   AF-A0A316REZ3-F1
#
_cell.length_a   1.000
_cell.length_b   1.000
_cell.length_c   1.000
_cell.angle_alpha   90.00
_cell.angle_beta   90.00
_cell.angle_gamma   90.00
#
_symmetry.space_group_name_H-M   'P 1'
#
loop_
_entity.id
_entity.type
_entity.pdbx_description
1 polymer ?
#
loop_
_entity_poly.entity_id
_entity_poly.type
_entity_poly.pdbx_seq_one_letter_code
_entity_poly.pdbx_strand_id
1 'polypeptide(L)'
;MAFLAGYDTVAPYVTFIVNEDRFPCYDGKGADYIPDPIISADAFNRSLRFSTRKPGFVDVDWGDGTKDQYPLVKVSDGSYRIVFRSLDIEYKKNPDDTVWWYKKEDGSQYIPVPPHKYSDIRRREVTMRFSNVIDGEFNMDGIVLHEFPITNLPDITYFAVVRSVLKNGDIPYDRISKSVNLRNIQMGTFSHSGVWSNWPEGFLNMKNLRYFGCNSVFNFGDDPDSNWRRFSEWKNLAEFNFNWCNIPSYDPAFNSIPAVNISIISDRNNISVFDEVDKVGDDKAGVTFMGNGSSWKQDLVGGKLNKIHNMYCSSSTVPVDDLPDYLYEIREFRIWNLRDGGRFINTQERADTFVNTFYDKMMSWDYITMSQVASDGNRNQFYKLTLDLYAAVSPTNKRPSGVYQAPNGFVKGVSNGNPTTPMEKVYVLTNNYGQTWVLAPAPASKAALTRARRAGKTRIAPFVLGVKDGHVSVFSGDVLDDNMSKYNFADKYEAMDICNDLGLDSSPVVEYFRRIEEGEV
;
A
#
# COMPACT_ATOMS: atom_id res chain seq x y z
N MET A 1 -42.29 18.60 21.68
CA MET A 1 -40.94 18.96 22.17
C MET A 1 -40.06 17.75 21.96
N ALA A 2 -39.10 17.87 21.05
CA ALA A 2 -38.26 16.76 20.60
C ALA A 2 -37.16 16.46 21.62
N PHE A 3 -36.95 15.17 21.87
CA PHE A 3 -35.88 14.63 22.71
C PHE A 3 -34.51 15.02 22.14
N LEU A 4 -33.80 15.91 22.84
CA LEU A 4 -32.34 15.98 22.80
C LEU A 4 -31.82 14.76 23.56
N ALA A 5 -31.51 13.69 22.84
CA ALA A 5 -30.73 12.58 23.40
C ALA A 5 -29.38 13.15 23.88
N GLY A 6 -29.10 12.98 25.16
CA GLY A 6 -28.02 13.65 25.86
C GLY A 6 -26.65 13.41 25.22
N TYR A 7 -25.98 14.50 24.86
CA TYR A 7 -24.53 14.53 24.86
C TYR A 7 -24.08 14.22 26.29
N ASP A 8 -23.52 13.03 26.49
CA ASP A 8 -22.87 12.67 27.73
C ASP A 8 -21.73 13.66 27.94
N THR A 9 -21.87 14.56 28.91
CA THR A 9 -20.94 15.66 29.22
C THR A 9 -19.63 15.17 29.86
N VAL A 10 -19.41 13.86 29.87
CA VAL A 10 -18.22 13.22 30.40
C VAL A 10 -17.03 13.53 29.50
N ALA A 11 -15.94 14.03 30.09
CA ALA A 11 -14.69 14.31 29.41
C ALA A 11 -14.26 13.11 28.53
N PRO A 12 -13.66 13.34 27.35
CA PRO A 12 -13.24 12.26 26.46
C PRO A 12 -12.29 11.31 27.18
N TYR A 13 -12.50 10.01 26.99
CA TYR A 13 -11.67 9.00 27.61
C TYR A 13 -11.57 7.74 26.76
N VAL A 14 -10.52 6.97 27.03
CA VAL A 14 -10.38 5.59 26.53
C VAL A 14 -9.88 4.70 27.67
N THR A 15 -10.50 3.54 27.82
CA THR A 15 -10.06 2.51 28.75
C THR A 15 -9.62 1.26 27.97
N PHE A 16 -8.41 0.81 28.25
CA PHE A 16 -7.79 -0.39 27.66
C PHE A 16 -7.73 -1.49 28.71
N ILE A 17 -8.07 -2.72 28.32
CA ILE A 17 -7.85 -3.89 29.16
C ILE A 17 -6.57 -4.56 28.70
N VAL A 18 -5.59 -4.66 29.60
CA VAL A 18 -4.25 -5.18 29.30
C VAL A 18 -3.95 -6.38 30.19
N ASN A 19 -3.22 -7.37 29.69
CA ASN A 19 -2.75 -8.52 30.47
C ASN A 19 -1.30 -8.86 30.10
N GLU A 20 -0.46 -7.83 30.15
CA GLU A 20 0.90 -7.84 29.64
C GLU A 20 1.83 -7.24 30.69
N ASP A 21 3.14 -7.40 30.51
CA ASP A 21 4.16 -6.82 31.39
C ASP A 21 4.38 -5.32 31.16
N ARG A 22 3.73 -4.74 30.14
CA ARG A 22 3.84 -3.32 29.77
C ARG A 22 2.64 -2.82 28.96
N PHE A 23 2.49 -1.50 28.85
CA PHE A 23 1.52 -0.90 27.93
C PHE A 23 1.99 0.47 27.38
N PRO A 24 1.82 0.75 26.06
CA PRO A 24 1.44 -0.18 25.00
C PRO A 24 2.50 -1.26 24.79
N CYS A 25 2.09 -2.42 24.28
CA CYS A 25 3.02 -3.50 23.96
C CYS A 25 2.72 -4.07 22.57
N TYR A 26 3.72 -4.69 21.96
CA TYR A 26 3.64 -5.34 20.66
C TYR A 26 3.73 -6.87 20.84
N ASP A 27 3.04 -7.62 19.98
CA ASP A 27 3.08 -9.09 19.99
C ASP A 27 4.42 -9.57 19.42
N GLY A 28 5.41 -9.67 20.29
CA GLY A 28 6.73 -10.20 19.97
C GLY A 28 7.86 -9.45 20.66
N LYS A 29 8.73 -10.22 21.34
CA LYS A 29 9.99 -9.86 22.01
C LYS A 29 9.87 -8.69 23.02
N GLY A 30 10.47 -8.84 24.22
CA GLY A 30 10.29 -7.90 25.34
C GLY A 30 10.81 -6.46 25.08
N ALA A 31 10.62 -5.52 26.04
CA ALA A 31 11.04 -4.09 25.94
C ALA A 31 12.41 -3.89 25.32
N ASP A 32 13.34 -4.72 25.79
CA ASP A 32 14.76 -4.58 25.58
C ASP A 32 15.15 -5.11 24.20
N TYR A 33 14.17 -5.64 23.46
CA TYR A 33 14.33 -5.99 22.07
C TYR A 33 14.48 -4.73 21.24
N ILE A 34 15.71 -4.51 20.78
CA ILE A 34 16.01 -3.55 19.74
C ILE A 34 15.78 -4.26 18.40
N PRO A 35 14.75 -3.89 17.62
CA PRO A 35 14.53 -4.47 16.31
C PRO A 35 15.71 -4.14 15.40
N ASP A 36 16.21 -5.14 14.68
CA ASP A 36 17.12 -4.90 13.57
C ASP A 36 16.34 -4.16 12.47
N PRO A 37 16.66 -2.89 12.22
CA PRO A 37 15.88 -2.03 11.33
C PRO A 37 16.11 -2.33 9.85
N ILE A 38 17.09 -3.18 9.53
CA ILE A 38 17.52 -3.52 8.17
C ILE A 38 16.86 -4.82 7.71
N ILE A 39 16.60 -5.76 8.62
CA ILE A 39 16.30 -7.15 8.26
C ILE A 39 14.81 -7.41 7.96
N SER A 40 13.84 -6.67 8.54
CA SER A 40 12.43 -6.94 8.25
C SER A 40 11.54 -5.70 8.14
N ALA A 41 10.57 -5.77 7.23
CA ALA A 41 9.59 -4.70 6.99
C ALA A 41 8.67 -4.44 8.20
N ASP A 42 8.58 -5.40 9.13
CA ASP A 42 7.68 -5.38 10.28
C ASP A 42 8.37 -5.12 11.63
N ALA A 43 9.71 -5.00 11.65
CA ALA A 43 10.51 -4.74 12.85
C ALA A 43 10.69 -3.23 13.10
N PHE A 44 9.63 -2.56 13.54
CA PHE A 44 9.63 -1.14 13.89
C PHE A 44 8.74 -0.87 15.11
N ASN A 45 8.95 0.29 15.74
CA ASN A 45 8.22 0.65 16.95
C ASN A 45 6.71 0.82 16.66
N ARG A 46 5.86 0.13 17.43
CA ARG A 46 4.40 0.17 17.32
C ARG A 46 3.87 1.33 18.15
N SER A 47 2.67 1.79 17.84
CA SER A 47 2.19 3.04 18.44
C SER A 47 0.70 3.10 18.70
N LEU A 48 0.38 3.75 19.81
CA LEU A 48 -0.94 4.25 20.17
C LEU A 48 -0.93 5.78 20.04
N ARG A 49 -1.86 6.34 19.28
CA ARG A 49 -1.86 7.76 18.92
C ARG A 49 -3.22 8.40 19.10
N PHE A 50 -3.18 9.64 19.58
CA PHE A 50 -4.33 10.53 19.68
C PHE A 50 -3.98 11.91 19.13
N SER A 51 -4.92 12.57 18.45
CA SER A 51 -4.74 13.95 18.00
C SER A 51 -5.98 14.82 18.13
N THR A 52 -5.75 16.12 18.22
CA THR A 52 -6.79 17.15 18.32
C THR A 52 -6.29 18.47 17.76
N ARG A 53 -7.20 19.39 17.46
CA ARG A 53 -6.88 20.77 17.06
C ARG A 53 -6.60 21.70 18.24
N LYS A 54 -6.83 21.26 19.47
CA LYS A 54 -6.69 22.09 20.68
C LYS A 54 -5.52 21.65 21.57
N PRO A 55 -4.83 22.59 22.24
CA PRO A 55 -3.84 22.22 23.26
C PRO A 55 -4.52 21.48 24.42
N GLY A 56 -3.77 20.70 25.19
CA GLY A 56 -4.31 20.00 26.35
C GLY A 56 -3.33 19.01 26.93
N PHE A 57 -3.82 18.14 27.79
CA PHE A 57 -3.08 17.04 28.40
C PHE A 57 -3.94 15.77 28.46
N VAL A 58 -3.30 14.64 28.72
CA VAL A 58 -3.94 13.38 29.06
C VAL A 58 -3.46 12.94 30.43
N ASP A 59 -4.42 12.62 31.30
CA ASP A 59 -4.17 11.93 32.56
C ASP A 59 -4.28 10.42 32.31
N VAL A 60 -3.24 9.67 32.65
CA VAL A 60 -3.15 8.22 32.46
C VAL A 60 -3.14 7.55 33.82
N ASP A 61 -4.15 6.74 34.10
CA ASP A 61 -4.17 5.78 35.19
C ASP A 61 -3.75 4.41 34.64
N TRP A 62 -2.60 3.90 35.07
CA TRP A 62 -2.03 2.66 34.53
C TRP A 62 -2.65 1.39 35.13
N GLY A 63 -3.55 1.52 36.12
CA GLY A 63 -4.21 0.37 36.75
C GLY A 63 -3.33 -0.41 37.74
N ASP A 64 -2.15 0.10 38.09
CA ASP A 64 -1.23 -0.45 39.09
C ASP A 64 -0.99 0.49 40.29
N GLY A 65 -1.71 1.61 40.35
CA GLY A 65 -1.54 2.68 41.33
C GLY A 65 -0.71 3.86 40.83
N THR A 66 0.03 3.70 39.72
CA THR A 66 0.77 4.77 39.06
C THR A 66 -0.17 5.64 38.24
N LYS A 67 0.02 6.97 38.33
CA LYS A 67 -0.71 7.96 37.55
C LYS A 67 0.25 8.99 37.01
N ASP A 68 0.19 9.23 35.71
CA ASP A 68 1.01 10.21 35.02
C ASP A 68 0.14 11.21 34.25
N GLN A 69 0.69 12.38 33.97
CA GLN A 69 0.09 13.37 33.10
C GLN A 69 1.06 13.71 31.97
N TYR A 70 0.56 13.70 30.74
CA TYR A 70 1.36 14.02 29.56
C TYR A 70 0.74 15.16 28.75
N PRO A 71 1.52 16.15 28.29
CA PRO A 71 1.01 17.22 27.45
C PRO A 71 0.74 16.71 26.02
N LEU A 72 -0.28 17.26 25.38
CA LEU A 72 -0.46 17.14 23.94
C LEU A 72 0.51 18.11 23.25
N VAL A 73 1.39 17.59 22.40
CA VAL A 73 2.47 18.38 21.79
C VAL A 73 2.04 18.82 20.39
N LYS A 74 2.25 20.11 20.10
CA LYS A 74 1.95 20.68 18.79
C LYS A 74 2.99 20.23 17.75
N VAL A 75 2.52 19.67 16.65
CA VAL A 75 3.37 19.20 15.54
C VAL A 75 3.27 20.15 14.34
N SER A 76 4.18 19.99 13.37
CA SER A 76 4.37 20.91 12.24
C SER A 76 3.15 21.07 11.32
N ASP A 77 2.19 20.13 11.36
CA ASP A 77 0.92 20.22 10.63
C ASP A 77 -0.14 21.08 11.35
N GLY A 78 0.20 21.65 12.52
CA GLY A 78 -0.68 22.49 13.34
C GLY A 78 -1.57 21.72 14.33
N SER A 79 -1.61 20.38 14.26
CA SER A 79 -2.34 19.55 15.22
C SER A 79 -1.56 19.35 16.53
N TYR A 80 -2.28 19.02 17.60
CA TYR A 80 -1.71 18.58 18.87
C TYR A 80 -1.84 17.07 18.97
N ARG A 81 -0.77 16.38 19.37
CA ARG A 81 -0.68 14.92 19.37
C ARG A 81 -0.05 14.36 20.63
N ILE A 82 -0.52 13.19 21.01
CA ILE A 82 0.21 12.29 21.91
C ILE A 82 0.41 10.92 21.26
N VAL A 83 1.64 10.42 21.34
CA VAL A 83 2.05 9.12 20.82
C VAL A 83 2.70 8.34 21.96
N PHE A 84 2.16 7.15 22.23
CA PHE A 84 2.79 6.15 23.09
C PHE A 84 3.43 5.09 22.20
N ARG A 85 4.67 4.72 22.51
CA ARG A 85 5.45 3.73 21.75
C ARG A 85 5.49 2.38 22.48
N SER A 86 5.55 1.28 21.74
CA SER A 86 5.57 -0.08 22.33
C SER A 86 6.94 -0.52 22.81
N LEU A 87 8.00 0.07 22.26
CA LEU A 87 9.40 -0.23 22.59
C LEU A 87 10.08 1.02 23.11
N ASP A 88 11.00 0.87 24.07
CA ASP A 88 11.75 1.99 24.65
C ASP A 88 12.94 2.42 23.78
N ILE A 89 12.64 2.72 22.51
CA ILE A 89 13.60 3.20 21.51
C ILE A 89 13.06 4.45 20.83
N GLU A 90 13.94 5.41 20.56
CA GLU A 90 13.54 6.74 20.06
C GLU A 90 13.19 6.80 18.59
N TYR A 91 13.58 5.83 17.78
CA TYR A 91 13.29 5.81 16.35
C TYR A 91 12.14 4.86 16.04
N LYS A 92 11.35 5.19 15.01
CA LYS A 92 10.31 4.29 14.49
C LYS A 92 10.97 3.14 13.72
N LYS A 93 11.90 3.45 12.81
CA LYS A 93 12.80 2.53 12.05
C LYS A 93 14.22 3.17 11.99
N ASN A 94 15.24 2.40 11.63
CA ASN A 94 16.68 2.73 11.46
C ASN A 94 17.23 3.80 12.43
N PRO A 95 18.13 3.47 13.38
CA PRO A 95 18.71 4.44 14.30
C PRO A 95 19.41 5.61 13.59
N ASP A 96 19.86 5.43 12.35
CA ASP A 96 20.51 6.48 11.56
C ASP A 96 19.52 7.42 10.85
N ASP A 97 18.21 7.12 10.89
CA ASP A 97 17.16 7.90 10.24
C ASP A 97 16.36 8.69 11.28
N THR A 98 16.82 9.91 11.56
CA THR A 98 16.37 10.76 12.67
C THR A 98 15.02 11.45 12.46
N VAL A 99 14.34 11.22 11.33
CA VAL A 99 13.14 12.00 10.91
C VAL A 99 11.82 11.22 10.89
N TRP A 100 11.77 10.02 11.48
CA TRP A 100 10.62 9.12 11.33
C TRP A 100 9.39 9.43 12.20
N TRP A 101 9.55 10.25 13.23
CA TRP A 101 8.41 10.80 13.98
C TRP A 101 8.04 12.18 13.44
N TYR A 102 6.89 12.71 13.88
CA TYR A 102 6.48 14.07 13.50
C TYR A 102 7.57 15.08 13.88
N LYS A 103 7.67 16.17 13.11
CA LYS A 103 8.37 17.37 13.59
C LYS A 103 7.42 18.15 14.50
N LYS A 104 7.94 18.68 15.59
CA LYS A 104 7.24 19.67 16.40
C LYS A 104 7.07 20.97 15.61
N GLU A 105 6.23 21.89 16.10
CA GLU A 105 6.07 23.21 15.49
C GLU A 105 7.41 23.99 15.38
N ASP A 106 8.31 23.82 16.34
CA ASP A 106 9.64 24.45 16.37
C ASP A 106 10.67 23.76 15.44
N GLY A 107 10.26 22.73 14.70
CA GLY A 107 11.13 21.95 13.83
C GLY A 107 11.94 20.86 14.53
N SER A 108 11.92 20.79 15.87
CA SER A 108 12.57 19.72 16.63
C SER A 108 11.89 18.38 16.41
N GLN A 109 12.60 17.29 16.67
CA GLN A 109 12.02 15.96 16.64
C GLN A 109 10.97 15.77 17.76
N TYR A 110 9.85 15.13 17.44
CA TYR A 110 8.89 14.64 18.41
C TYR A 110 9.41 13.35 19.06
N ILE A 111 9.38 13.28 20.39
CA ILE A 111 9.78 12.09 21.16
C ILE A 111 8.52 11.45 21.75
N PRO A 112 8.12 10.24 21.33
CA PRO A 112 6.97 9.53 21.90
C PRO A 112 7.17 9.10 23.35
N VAL A 113 6.06 8.98 24.08
CA VAL A 113 6.02 8.52 25.46
C VAL A 113 6.41 7.03 25.52
N PRO A 114 7.42 6.64 26.34
CA PRO A 114 7.85 5.25 26.46
C PRO A 114 6.75 4.34 27.01
N PRO A 115 6.84 3.01 26.78
CA PRO A 115 5.87 2.08 27.35
C PRO A 115 5.98 2.06 28.88
N HIS A 116 4.85 2.02 29.58
CA HIS A 116 4.80 1.82 31.02
C HIS A 116 5.08 0.35 31.35
N LYS A 117 6.04 0.07 32.24
CA LYS A 117 6.44 -1.28 32.64
C LYS A 117 5.79 -1.65 33.96
N TYR A 118 5.07 -2.77 33.98
CA TYR A 118 4.46 -3.33 35.18
C TYR A 118 5.43 -4.23 35.95
N SER A 119 5.17 -4.41 37.25
CA SER A 119 5.90 -5.36 38.11
C SER A 119 5.61 -6.83 37.80
N ASP A 120 4.47 -7.12 37.18
CA ASP A 120 3.91 -8.47 37.00
C ASP A 120 2.86 -8.49 35.87
N ILE A 121 2.69 -9.65 35.25
CA ILE A 121 1.68 -9.89 34.21
C ILE A 121 0.36 -10.27 34.88
N ARG A 122 -0.62 -9.38 34.80
CA ARG A 122 -2.01 -9.61 35.22
C ARG A 122 -2.94 -8.64 34.50
N ARG A 123 -4.24 -8.96 34.52
CA ARG A 123 -5.30 -8.12 33.96
C ARG A 123 -5.35 -6.77 34.68
N ARG A 124 -5.32 -5.66 33.93
CA ARG A 124 -5.44 -4.28 34.41
C ARG A 124 -6.27 -3.43 33.46
N GLU A 125 -6.80 -2.34 34.01
CA GLU A 125 -7.48 -1.30 33.24
C GLU A 125 -6.57 -0.08 33.16
N VAL A 126 -6.14 0.27 31.95
CA VAL A 126 -5.44 1.54 31.70
C VAL A 126 -6.46 2.55 31.22
N THR A 127 -6.64 3.64 31.96
CA THR A 127 -7.61 4.69 31.61
C THR A 127 -6.89 5.98 31.26
N MET A 128 -7.17 6.48 30.06
CA MET A 128 -6.70 7.79 29.57
C MET A 128 -7.87 8.78 29.58
N ARG A 129 -7.72 9.90 30.28
CA ARG A 129 -8.71 11.00 30.34
C ARG A 129 -8.10 12.25 29.72
N PHE A 130 -8.79 12.84 28.76
CA PHE A 130 -8.28 14.00 28.04
C PHE A 130 -8.87 15.29 28.60
N SER A 131 -8.03 16.30 28.77
CA SER A 131 -8.43 17.63 29.25
C SER A 131 -9.28 18.42 28.24
N ASN A 132 -9.32 17.96 26.99
CA ASN A 132 -9.99 18.59 25.87
C ASN A 132 -10.55 17.53 24.92
N VAL A 133 -11.45 17.96 24.04
CA VAL A 133 -12.02 17.15 22.95
C VAL A 133 -10.91 16.57 22.07
N ILE A 134 -11.05 15.29 21.73
CA ILE A 134 -10.22 14.60 20.73
C ILE A 134 -11.00 14.53 19.43
N ASP A 135 -10.65 15.39 18.47
CA ASP A 135 -11.36 15.55 17.19
C ASP A 135 -10.53 15.19 15.94
N GLY A 136 -9.31 14.72 16.16
CA GLY A 136 -8.41 14.25 15.11
C GLY A 136 -8.48 12.72 14.95
N GLU A 137 -7.45 12.05 15.44
CA GLU A 137 -7.24 10.61 15.26
C GLU A 137 -7.33 9.84 16.60
N PHE A 138 -7.87 8.63 16.54
CA PHE A 138 -7.56 7.53 17.43
C PHE A 138 -6.95 6.40 16.59
N ASN A 139 -5.66 6.12 16.78
CA ASN A 139 -4.94 5.14 15.97
C ASN A 139 -4.15 4.18 16.85
N MET A 140 -4.40 2.90 16.65
CA MET A 140 -3.71 1.78 17.28
C MET A 140 -3.07 0.93 16.18
N ASP A 141 -1.74 0.87 16.17
CA ASP A 141 -0.97 0.12 15.17
C ASP A 141 -0.03 -0.84 15.87
N GLY A 142 -0.31 -2.15 15.78
CA GLY A 142 0.55 -3.18 16.34
C GLY A 142 0.50 -3.30 17.85
N ILE A 143 -0.63 -2.95 18.50
CA ILE A 143 -0.76 -3.00 19.96
C ILE A 143 -1.51 -4.26 20.39
N VAL A 144 -1.04 -4.91 21.44
CA VAL A 144 -1.71 -6.06 22.06
C VAL A 144 -2.60 -5.58 23.20
N LEU A 145 -3.84 -6.03 23.18
CA LEU A 145 -4.82 -5.82 24.23
C LEU A 145 -5.43 -7.16 24.65
N HIS A 146 -5.93 -7.21 25.87
CA HIS A 146 -6.76 -8.32 26.31
C HIS A 146 -8.12 -8.27 25.61
N GLU A 147 -8.79 -7.11 25.60
CA GLU A 147 -10.12 -6.90 25.01
C GLU A 147 -10.16 -5.58 24.22
N PHE A 148 -11.15 -5.41 23.33
CA PHE A 148 -11.32 -4.17 22.57
C PHE A 148 -11.55 -2.96 23.51
N PRO A 149 -10.93 -1.79 23.24
CA PRO A 149 -10.99 -0.66 24.17
C PRO A 149 -12.40 -0.09 24.31
N ILE A 150 -12.71 0.43 25.50
CA ILE A 150 -13.90 1.22 25.76
C ILE A 150 -13.58 2.67 25.41
N THR A 151 -14.26 3.23 24.41
CA THR A 151 -13.97 4.56 23.90
C THR A 151 -15.15 5.51 24.09
N ASN A 152 -14.90 6.69 24.64
CA ASN A 152 -15.81 7.84 24.58
C ASN A 152 -15.13 8.99 23.85
N LEU A 153 -15.08 8.88 22.52
CA LEU A 153 -14.43 9.83 21.63
C LEU A 153 -15.41 10.23 20.51
N PRO A 154 -16.48 10.98 20.79
CA PRO A 154 -17.55 11.23 19.82
C PRO A 154 -17.12 12.11 18.62
N ASP A 155 -16.09 12.95 18.81
CA ASP A 155 -15.69 13.97 17.83
C ASP A 155 -14.57 13.55 16.88
N ILE A 156 -14.00 12.35 17.04
CA ILE A 156 -12.90 11.90 16.18
C ILE A 156 -13.32 11.84 14.72
N THR A 157 -12.37 12.17 13.84
CA THR A 157 -12.57 12.10 12.39
C THR A 157 -11.82 10.94 11.75
N TYR A 158 -10.86 10.35 12.46
CA TYR A 158 -10.08 9.21 12.00
C TYR A 158 -10.00 8.12 13.08
N PHE A 159 -10.46 6.93 12.75
CA PHE A 159 -10.36 5.73 13.59
C PHE A 159 -9.52 4.68 12.88
N ALA A 160 -8.49 4.16 13.55
CA ALA A 160 -7.74 3.04 13.03
C ALA A 160 -7.29 2.03 14.10
N VAL A 161 -7.50 0.75 13.81
CA VAL A 161 -6.99 -0.39 14.59
C VAL A 161 -6.41 -1.40 13.60
N VAL A 162 -5.07 -1.36 13.44
CA VAL A 162 -4.36 -2.16 12.43
C VAL A 162 -3.26 -2.98 13.08
N ARG A 163 -3.00 -4.18 12.56
CA ARG A 163 -1.88 -5.07 12.99
C ARG A 163 -1.84 -5.41 14.48
N SER A 164 -2.92 -5.10 15.19
CA SER A 164 -3.04 -5.23 16.64
C SER A 164 -3.41 -6.67 17.03
N VAL A 165 -3.50 -6.97 18.31
CA VAL A 165 -3.97 -8.27 18.79
C VAL A 165 -4.99 -8.06 19.90
N LEU A 166 -6.16 -8.68 19.77
CA LEU A 166 -7.16 -8.78 20.81
C LEU A 166 -7.15 -10.23 21.30
N LYS A 167 -6.54 -10.47 22.46
CA LYS A 167 -6.33 -11.83 22.99
C LYS A 167 -7.64 -12.50 23.43
N ASN A 168 -8.65 -11.71 23.78
CA ASN A 168 -9.93 -12.18 24.30
C ASN A 168 -11.08 -11.27 23.85
N GLY A 169 -12.19 -11.88 23.45
CA GLY A 169 -13.43 -11.19 23.15
C GLY A 169 -13.55 -10.63 21.73
N ASP A 170 -14.79 -10.36 21.37
CA ASP A 170 -15.17 -9.75 20.09
C ASP A 170 -15.13 -8.23 20.18
N ILE A 171 -15.16 -7.57 19.03
CA ILE A 171 -15.37 -6.11 18.97
C ILE A 171 -16.86 -5.88 19.20
N PRO A 172 -17.29 -5.17 20.25
CA PRO A 172 -18.72 -4.94 20.45
C PRO A 172 -19.26 -3.91 19.45
N TYR A 173 -20.46 -4.17 18.90
CA TYR A 173 -21.11 -3.32 17.89
C TYR A 173 -21.32 -1.86 18.34
N ASP A 174 -21.54 -1.63 19.62
CA ASP A 174 -21.88 -0.31 20.17
C ASP A 174 -20.64 0.59 20.39
N ARG A 175 -19.43 0.03 20.46
CA ARG A 175 -18.24 0.74 20.98
C ARG A 175 -17.80 1.94 20.16
N ILE A 176 -18.09 1.93 18.87
CA ILE A 176 -17.73 3.04 17.95
C ILE A 176 -18.97 3.73 17.36
N SER A 177 -20.16 3.40 17.86
CA SER A 177 -21.43 4.00 17.40
C SER A 177 -21.57 5.49 17.77
N LYS A 178 -20.86 5.96 18.79
CA LYS A 178 -20.88 7.37 19.25
C LYS A 178 -20.04 8.30 18.37
N SER A 179 -19.08 7.79 17.60
CA SER A 179 -18.16 8.58 16.78
C SER A 179 -18.74 8.88 15.39
N VAL A 180 -19.85 9.61 15.33
CA VAL A 180 -20.59 9.84 14.07
C VAL A 180 -19.88 10.80 13.10
N ASN A 181 -18.87 11.53 13.57
CA ASN A 181 -18.08 12.50 12.79
C ASN A 181 -16.93 11.88 11.98
N LEU A 182 -16.82 10.54 11.99
CA LEU A 182 -15.77 9.83 11.28
C LEU A 182 -15.79 10.09 9.77
N ARG A 183 -14.59 10.36 9.25
CA ARG A 183 -14.28 10.44 7.82
C ARG A 183 -13.49 9.22 7.35
N ASN A 184 -12.77 8.57 8.25
CA ASN A 184 -11.95 7.40 7.97
C ASN A 184 -12.15 6.33 9.04
N ILE A 185 -12.51 5.13 8.61
CA ILE A 185 -12.40 3.92 9.42
C ILE A 185 -11.38 2.99 8.75
N GLN A 186 -10.37 2.59 9.51
CA GLN A 186 -9.40 1.59 9.08
C GLN A 186 -9.21 0.50 10.14
N MET A 187 -9.77 -0.67 9.89
CA MET A 187 -9.60 -1.84 10.73
C MET A 187 -8.99 -2.96 9.89
N GLY A 188 -8.11 -3.78 10.48
CA GLY A 188 -7.71 -5.03 9.83
C GLY A 188 -6.25 -5.41 10.00
N THR A 189 -5.95 -6.61 9.51
CA THR A 189 -4.64 -7.26 9.69
C THR A 189 -4.29 -7.47 11.18
N PHE A 190 -5.29 -7.44 12.07
CA PHE A 190 -5.13 -7.69 13.51
C PHE A 190 -5.71 -9.06 13.85
N SER A 191 -5.17 -9.72 14.87
CA SER A 191 -5.68 -11.01 15.34
C SER A 191 -6.77 -10.79 16.37
N HIS A 192 -7.95 -11.40 16.18
CA HIS A 192 -9.03 -11.45 17.17
C HIS A 192 -9.87 -12.72 16.99
N SER A 193 -10.58 -13.15 18.04
CA SER A 193 -11.34 -14.43 18.05
C SER A 193 -12.68 -14.38 17.32
N GLY A 194 -13.29 -13.19 17.23
CA GLY A 194 -14.60 -12.97 16.60
C GLY A 194 -14.53 -12.52 15.16
N VAL A 195 -15.67 -12.43 14.50
CA VAL A 195 -15.87 -11.75 13.22
C VAL A 195 -17.27 -11.16 13.22
N TRP A 196 -17.45 -10.00 12.60
CA TRP A 196 -18.78 -9.42 12.46
C TRP A 196 -19.53 -10.02 11.28
N SER A 197 -20.75 -10.49 11.50
CA SER A 197 -21.64 -10.93 10.42
C SER A 197 -22.54 -9.79 9.92
N ASN A 198 -22.61 -8.65 10.63
CA ASN A 198 -23.48 -7.52 10.34
C ASN A 198 -22.72 -6.19 10.46
N TRP A 199 -23.28 -5.12 9.90
CA TRP A 199 -22.91 -3.76 10.27
C TRP A 199 -23.30 -3.46 11.72
N PRO A 200 -22.40 -2.82 12.47
CA PRO A 200 -22.84 -2.01 13.60
C PRO A 200 -23.75 -0.89 13.09
N GLU A 201 -24.99 -0.83 13.57
CA GLU A 201 -25.97 0.19 13.13
C GLU A 201 -25.41 1.63 13.28
N GLY A 202 -24.54 1.85 14.28
CA GLY A 202 -23.84 3.12 14.45
C GLY A 202 -22.98 3.55 13.25
N PHE A 203 -22.47 2.62 12.43
CA PHE A 203 -21.68 2.95 11.25
C PHE A 203 -22.52 3.68 10.21
N LEU A 204 -23.79 3.32 10.09
CA LEU A 204 -24.69 3.88 9.10
C LEU A 204 -25.05 5.34 9.43
N ASN A 205 -24.77 5.79 10.66
CA ASN A 205 -24.91 7.18 11.09
C ASN A 205 -23.72 8.06 10.65
N MET A 206 -22.61 7.48 10.16
CA MET A 206 -21.40 8.20 9.76
C MET A 206 -21.54 8.79 8.35
N LYS A 207 -22.40 9.81 8.20
CA LYS A 207 -22.75 10.38 6.88
C LYS A 207 -21.61 11.15 6.20
N ASN A 208 -20.53 11.45 6.94
CA ASN A 208 -19.33 12.14 6.43
C ASN A 208 -18.17 11.18 6.10
N LEU A 209 -18.41 9.86 6.15
CA LEU A 209 -17.40 8.84 5.86
C LEU A 209 -16.91 8.96 4.41
N ARG A 210 -15.58 8.97 4.24
CA ARG A 210 -14.88 9.08 2.96
C ARG A 210 -14.02 7.86 2.65
N TYR A 211 -13.46 7.24 3.68
CA TYR A 211 -12.69 6.01 3.58
C TYR A 211 -13.27 4.98 4.55
N PHE A 212 -13.54 3.79 4.02
CA PHE A 212 -13.94 2.64 4.82
C PHE A 212 -13.08 1.44 4.43
N GLY A 213 -12.21 1.01 5.35
CA GLY A 213 -11.34 -0.14 5.13
C GLY A 213 -11.35 -1.07 6.32
N CYS A 214 -12.05 -2.20 6.24
CA CYS A 214 -12.12 -3.17 7.35
C CYS A 214 -11.79 -4.57 6.86
N ASN A 215 -10.49 -4.85 6.72
CA ASN A 215 -9.98 -6.10 6.16
C ASN A 215 -9.95 -7.20 7.23
N SER A 216 -10.47 -8.39 6.91
CA SER A 216 -10.57 -9.54 7.82
C SER A 216 -11.37 -9.30 9.10
N VAL A 217 -12.20 -8.25 9.15
CA VAL A 217 -13.03 -7.92 10.34
C VAL A 217 -14.38 -8.61 10.29
N PHE A 218 -14.88 -8.83 9.08
CA PHE A 218 -16.22 -9.35 8.82
C PHE A 218 -16.18 -10.78 8.31
N ASN A 219 -17.26 -11.52 8.55
CA ASN A 219 -17.55 -12.80 7.94
C ASN A 219 -18.93 -12.72 7.30
N PHE A 220 -18.94 -12.26 6.05
CA PHE A 220 -20.15 -12.15 5.23
C PHE A 220 -20.42 -13.44 4.49
N GLY A 221 -20.39 -14.57 5.19
CA GLY A 221 -20.81 -15.86 4.62
C GLY A 221 -22.22 -15.79 4.03
N ASP A 222 -22.77 -16.94 3.64
CA ASP A 222 -24.04 -17.05 2.93
C ASP A 222 -25.28 -16.76 3.82
N ASP A 223 -25.22 -15.74 4.67
CA ASP A 223 -26.29 -15.26 5.54
C ASP A 223 -27.16 -14.22 4.79
N PRO A 224 -28.39 -14.60 4.40
CA PRO A 224 -29.31 -13.70 3.71
C PRO A 224 -29.88 -12.61 4.63
N ASP A 225 -29.86 -12.80 5.94
CA ASP A 225 -30.45 -11.87 6.92
C ASP A 225 -29.49 -10.75 7.32
N SER A 226 -28.24 -10.79 6.84
CA SER A 226 -27.27 -9.77 7.20
C SER A 226 -27.57 -8.40 6.58
N ASN A 227 -27.47 -7.37 7.41
CA ASN A 227 -27.65 -5.96 7.03
C ASN A 227 -26.45 -5.38 6.26
N TRP A 228 -25.39 -6.17 5.96
CA TRP A 228 -24.14 -5.67 5.39
C TRP A 228 -24.28 -5.03 3.98
N ARG A 229 -25.38 -5.31 3.28
CA ARG A 229 -25.63 -4.85 1.90
C ARG A 229 -26.01 -3.36 1.77
N ARG A 230 -26.01 -2.59 2.87
CA ARG A 230 -26.46 -1.18 2.94
C ARG A 230 -25.37 -0.15 2.57
N PHE A 231 -24.59 -0.38 1.52
CA PHE A 231 -23.44 0.47 1.15
C PHE A 231 -23.83 1.88 0.67
N SER A 232 -25.01 2.03 0.07
CA SER A 232 -25.53 3.31 -0.45
C SER A 232 -25.80 4.38 0.63
N GLU A 233 -25.76 4.00 1.90
CA GLU A 233 -25.96 4.88 3.05
C GLU A 233 -24.82 5.90 3.23
N TRP A 234 -23.61 5.62 2.70
CA TRP A 234 -22.43 6.48 2.78
C TRP A 234 -22.18 7.25 1.48
N LYS A 235 -23.03 8.23 1.20
CA LYS A 235 -23.03 9.01 -0.06
C LYS A 235 -21.72 9.73 -0.39
N ASN A 236 -20.87 10.00 0.61
CA ASN A 236 -19.60 10.72 0.47
C ASN A 236 -18.37 9.79 0.40
N LEU A 237 -18.59 8.47 0.35
CA LEU A 237 -17.52 7.50 0.32
C LEU A 237 -16.72 7.63 -0.98
N ALA A 238 -15.41 7.76 -0.87
CA ALA A 238 -14.49 7.88 -1.99
C ALA A 238 -13.68 6.59 -2.22
N GLU A 239 -13.37 5.89 -1.13
CA GLU A 239 -12.60 4.65 -1.15
C GLU A 239 -13.20 3.61 -0.20
N PHE A 240 -13.28 2.38 -0.69
CA PHE A 240 -13.88 1.25 0.01
C PHE A 240 -12.96 0.02 -0.07
N ASN A 241 -12.66 -0.59 1.07
CA ASN A 241 -11.75 -1.72 1.16
C ASN A 241 -12.27 -2.80 2.11
N PHE A 242 -12.45 -4.01 1.57
CA PHE A 242 -13.16 -5.13 2.16
C PHE A 242 -12.51 -6.46 1.78
N ASN A 243 -11.22 -6.54 2.06
CA ASN A 243 -10.44 -7.73 1.74
C ASN A 243 -10.56 -8.78 2.85
N TRP A 244 -10.60 -10.05 2.45
CA TRP A 244 -10.52 -11.22 3.33
C TRP A 244 -11.67 -11.33 4.33
N CYS A 245 -12.88 -10.94 3.91
CA CYS A 245 -14.11 -10.94 4.75
C CYS A 245 -15.05 -12.14 4.48
N ASN A 246 -14.50 -13.27 4.01
CA ASN A 246 -15.22 -14.52 3.66
C ASN A 246 -16.43 -14.33 2.71
N ILE A 247 -16.33 -13.43 1.74
CA ILE A 247 -17.40 -13.15 0.77
C ILE A 247 -17.51 -14.34 -0.21
N PRO A 248 -18.69 -14.97 -0.35
CA PRO A 248 -18.86 -16.20 -1.13
C PRO A 248 -18.83 -15.98 -2.66
N SER A 249 -19.47 -14.91 -3.15
CA SER A 249 -19.60 -14.58 -4.57
C SER A 249 -19.82 -13.08 -4.76
N TYR A 250 -19.95 -12.65 -6.02
CA TYR A 250 -20.47 -11.33 -6.34
C TYR A 250 -21.83 -11.09 -5.66
N ASP A 251 -22.05 -9.89 -5.14
CA ASP A 251 -23.35 -9.46 -4.61
C ASP A 251 -23.78 -8.16 -5.31
N PRO A 252 -24.99 -8.09 -5.89
CA PRO A 252 -25.50 -6.87 -6.54
C PRO A 252 -25.51 -5.62 -5.66
N ALA A 253 -25.46 -5.77 -4.33
CA ALA A 253 -25.31 -4.64 -3.43
C ALA A 253 -24.01 -3.85 -3.67
N PHE A 254 -22.95 -4.48 -4.20
CA PHE A 254 -21.70 -3.79 -4.54
C PHE A 254 -21.89 -2.70 -5.60
N ASN A 255 -22.88 -2.84 -6.48
CA ASN A 255 -23.26 -1.80 -7.46
C ASN A 255 -23.69 -0.48 -6.79
N SER A 256 -24.11 -0.55 -5.52
CA SER A 256 -24.59 0.60 -4.77
C SER A 256 -23.50 1.32 -3.98
N ILE A 257 -22.25 0.82 -4.03
CA ILE A 257 -21.10 1.44 -3.37
C ILE A 257 -20.79 2.78 -4.07
N PRO A 258 -20.87 3.92 -3.34
CA PRO A 258 -20.60 5.24 -3.93
C PRO A 258 -19.13 5.51 -4.25
N ALA A 259 -18.22 4.72 -3.67
CA ALA A 259 -16.78 4.89 -3.84
C ALA A 259 -16.33 4.66 -5.28
N VAL A 260 -15.44 5.54 -5.75
CA VAL A 260 -14.79 5.43 -7.07
C VAL A 260 -13.68 4.38 -7.07
N ASN A 261 -13.06 4.15 -5.91
CA ASN A 261 -12.04 3.14 -5.70
C ASN A 261 -12.58 2.05 -4.76
N ILE A 262 -12.55 0.81 -5.22
CA ILE A 262 -13.08 -0.34 -4.49
C ILE A 262 -12.07 -1.50 -4.46
N SER A 263 -11.93 -2.10 -3.29
CA SER A 263 -11.14 -3.29 -3.06
C SER A 263 -11.98 -4.30 -2.31
N ILE A 264 -12.24 -5.46 -2.93
CA ILE A 264 -13.02 -6.56 -2.35
C ILE A 264 -12.34 -7.87 -2.74
N ILE A 265 -11.42 -8.34 -1.90
CA ILE A 265 -10.74 -9.64 -2.06
C ILE A 265 -11.38 -10.66 -1.12
N SER A 266 -11.51 -11.93 -1.52
CA SER A 266 -12.03 -13.01 -0.67
C SER A 266 -11.02 -14.14 -0.48
N ASP A 267 -11.08 -14.82 0.67
CA ASP A 267 -10.22 -15.96 1.05
C ASP A 267 -10.75 -17.33 0.59
N ARG A 268 -11.99 -17.40 0.08
CA ARG A 268 -12.51 -18.68 -0.44
C ARG A 268 -11.73 -19.03 -1.71
N ASN A 269 -10.74 -19.93 -1.57
CA ASN A 269 -9.81 -20.42 -2.61
C ASN A 269 -10.46 -21.12 -3.83
N ASN A 270 -11.78 -21.01 -4.00
CA ASN A 270 -12.52 -21.55 -5.16
C ASN A 270 -13.16 -20.45 -6.01
N ILE A 271 -12.81 -19.18 -5.82
CA ILE A 271 -13.39 -18.08 -6.60
C ILE A 271 -12.74 -18.04 -7.98
N SER A 272 -13.28 -18.89 -8.84
CA SER A 272 -13.63 -18.47 -10.19
C SER A 272 -14.53 -17.25 -10.02
N VAL A 273 -13.90 -16.09 -10.19
CA VAL A 273 -14.48 -14.84 -10.67
C VAL A 273 -15.45 -14.04 -9.76
N PHE A 274 -15.09 -12.77 -9.54
CA PHE A 274 -16.06 -11.68 -9.58
C PHE A 274 -16.66 -11.63 -11.02
N ASP A 275 -17.58 -12.55 -11.31
CA ASP A 275 -18.19 -12.83 -12.62
C ASP A 275 -18.93 -11.65 -13.25
N GLU A 276 -19.01 -10.56 -12.51
CA GLU A 276 -19.87 -9.40 -12.73
C GLU A 276 -19.15 -8.09 -12.39
N VAL A 277 -17.82 -8.04 -12.50
CA VAL A 277 -17.07 -6.78 -12.28
C VAL A 277 -17.53 -5.67 -13.24
N ASP A 278 -17.93 -6.05 -14.44
CA ASP A 278 -18.60 -5.21 -15.43
C ASP A 278 -19.94 -4.64 -14.95
N LYS A 279 -20.46 -5.10 -13.80
CA LYS A 279 -21.71 -4.60 -13.22
C LYS A 279 -21.49 -3.52 -12.15
N VAL A 280 -20.30 -3.46 -11.52
CA VAL A 280 -20.03 -2.68 -10.30
C VAL A 280 -20.24 -1.16 -10.46
N GLY A 281 -20.18 -0.66 -11.69
CA GLY A 281 -20.53 0.72 -12.02
C GLY A 281 -19.60 1.32 -13.07
N ASP A 282 -20.12 2.21 -13.90
CA ASP A 282 -19.39 2.91 -14.97
C ASP A 282 -18.62 4.15 -14.47
N ASP A 283 -18.66 4.41 -13.17
CA ASP A 283 -18.01 5.51 -12.46
C ASP A 283 -16.73 5.09 -11.74
N LYS A 284 -16.38 3.80 -11.76
CA LYS A 284 -15.24 3.24 -11.02
C LYS A 284 -13.92 3.52 -11.74
N ALA A 285 -12.93 4.03 -11.01
CA ALA A 285 -11.59 4.28 -11.52
C ALA A 285 -10.56 3.24 -11.02
N GLY A 286 -10.78 2.67 -9.83
CA GLY A 286 -9.89 1.68 -9.25
C GLY A 286 -10.65 0.45 -8.77
N VAL A 287 -10.27 -0.72 -9.27
CA VAL A 287 -10.89 -1.99 -8.89
C VAL A 287 -9.86 -3.02 -8.46
N THR A 288 -10.07 -3.61 -7.29
CA THR A 288 -9.19 -4.64 -6.72
C THR A 288 -10.02 -5.82 -6.24
N PHE A 289 -10.11 -6.86 -7.06
CA PHE A 289 -10.93 -8.05 -6.76
C PHE A 289 -10.14 -9.36 -6.66
N MET A 290 -8.88 -9.35 -7.09
CA MET A 290 -8.09 -10.57 -7.23
C MET A 290 -7.10 -10.74 -6.09
N GLY A 291 -7.30 -11.80 -5.32
CA GLY A 291 -6.37 -12.27 -4.30
C GLY A 291 -5.85 -13.66 -4.59
N ASN A 292 -5.39 -14.33 -3.54
CA ASN A 292 -4.82 -15.67 -3.65
C ASN A 292 -5.86 -16.67 -4.17
N GLY A 293 -5.49 -17.43 -5.19
CA GLY A 293 -6.37 -18.45 -5.78
C GLY A 293 -7.36 -17.92 -6.82
N SER A 294 -7.51 -16.60 -6.97
CA SER A 294 -8.39 -16.00 -7.99
C SER A 294 -7.84 -16.18 -9.41
N SER A 295 -8.71 -16.35 -10.41
CA SER A 295 -8.36 -16.35 -11.84
C SER A 295 -9.03 -15.19 -12.60
N TRP A 296 -8.54 -14.87 -13.80
CA TRP A 296 -9.24 -13.99 -14.74
C TRP A 296 -10.49 -14.70 -15.26
N LYS A 297 -11.52 -13.93 -15.64
CA LYS A 297 -12.58 -14.40 -16.53
C LYS A 297 -12.39 -13.79 -17.90
N GLN A 298 -12.45 -14.64 -18.92
CA GLN A 298 -12.22 -14.23 -20.30
C GLN A 298 -13.34 -13.29 -20.79
N ASP A 299 -14.60 -13.63 -20.50
CA ASP A 299 -15.78 -12.97 -21.07
C ASP A 299 -16.51 -12.06 -20.07
N LEU A 300 -15.92 -10.92 -19.73
CA LEU A 300 -16.61 -9.83 -19.02
C LEU A 300 -16.90 -8.70 -20.00
N VAL A 301 -18.06 -8.73 -20.64
CA VAL A 301 -18.44 -7.75 -21.67
C VAL A 301 -19.75 -7.10 -21.27
N GLY A 302 -19.75 -5.79 -21.06
CA GLY A 302 -20.88 -5.05 -20.49
C GLY A 302 -20.78 -3.52 -20.59
N GLY A 303 -19.67 -2.99 -21.10
CA GLY A 303 -19.49 -1.57 -21.41
C GLY A 303 -19.29 -0.64 -20.20
N LYS A 304 -19.05 -1.17 -19.00
CA LYS A 304 -18.90 -0.35 -17.77
C LYS A 304 -17.47 -0.27 -17.24
N LEU A 305 -16.50 -0.84 -17.94
CA LEU A 305 -15.11 -0.88 -17.49
C LEU A 305 -14.25 0.28 -18.04
N ASN A 306 -14.83 1.17 -18.85
CA ASN A 306 -14.11 2.19 -19.61
C ASN A 306 -13.33 3.20 -18.77
N LYS A 307 -13.82 3.54 -17.57
CA LYS A 307 -13.18 4.53 -16.67
C LYS A 307 -12.13 3.94 -15.74
N ILE A 308 -11.89 2.63 -15.77
CA ILE A 308 -10.88 2.03 -14.89
C ILE A 308 -9.49 2.51 -15.29
N HIS A 309 -8.82 3.16 -14.33
CA HIS A 309 -7.44 3.63 -14.43
C HIS A 309 -6.46 2.61 -13.88
N ASN A 310 -6.83 1.91 -12.81
CA ASN A 310 -5.94 0.99 -12.12
C ASN A 310 -6.62 -0.33 -11.74
N MET A 311 -5.88 -1.41 -11.96
CA MET A 311 -6.25 -2.77 -11.56
C MET A 311 -5.13 -3.40 -10.74
N TYR A 312 -5.51 -4.25 -9.79
CA TYR A 312 -4.59 -5.03 -8.96
C TYR A 312 -4.85 -6.52 -9.10
N CYS A 313 -3.78 -7.30 -9.32
CA CYS A 313 -3.77 -8.76 -9.27
C CYS A 313 -2.71 -9.28 -8.33
N SER A 314 -3.13 -10.16 -7.41
CA SER A 314 -2.24 -10.88 -6.50
C SER A 314 -2.59 -12.36 -6.45
N SER A 315 -2.44 -13.02 -7.60
CA SER A 315 -2.72 -14.44 -7.73
C SER A 315 -1.62 -15.17 -8.49
N SER A 316 -1.27 -16.37 -8.01
CA SER A 316 -0.43 -17.33 -8.74
C SER A 316 -1.22 -18.27 -9.64
N THR A 317 -2.55 -18.31 -9.51
CA THR A 317 -3.41 -19.25 -10.27
C THR A 317 -3.91 -18.65 -11.57
N VAL A 318 -3.82 -17.33 -11.73
CA VAL A 318 -4.18 -16.68 -12.99
C VAL A 318 -3.36 -17.25 -14.16
N PRO A 319 -4.02 -17.61 -15.27
CA PRO A 319 -3.32 -17.95 -16.50
C PRO A 319 -2.57 -16.71 -17.01
N VAL A 320 -1.36 -16.95 -17.51
CA VAL A 320 -0.51 -15.92 -18.13
C VAL A 320 -0.43 -16.11 -19.64
N ASP A 321 -0.90 -17.26 -20.12
CA ASP A 321 -1.04 -17.66 -21.52
C ASP A 321 -2.39 -17.27 -22.13
N ASP A 322 -3.38 -16.93 -21.30
CA ASP A 322 -4.75 -16.56 -21.70
C ASP A 322 -5.23 -15.33 -20.92
N LEU A 323 -4.95 -14.13 -21.48
CA LEU A 323 -5.31 -12.85 -20.86
C LEU A 323 -6.75 -12.44 -21.18
N PRO A 324 -7.44 -11.73 -20.28
CA PRO A 324 -8.87 -11.40 -20.43
C PRO A 324 -9.23 -10.49 -21.61
N ASP A 325 -10.34 -10.77 -22.29
CA ASP A 325 -10.83 -9.94 -23.41
C ASP A 325 -11.41 -8.60 -22.97
N TYR A 326 -11.89 -8.50 -21.73
CA TYR A 326 -12.42 -7.26 -21.18
C TYR A 326 -11.40 -6.11 -21.11
N LEU A 327 -10.10 -6.39 -21.26
CA LEU A 327 -9.07 -5.37 -21.45
C LEU A 327 -9.38 -4.44 -22.64
N TYR A 328 -10.21 -4.91 -23.60
CA TYR A 328 -10.72 -4.12 -24.71
C TYR A 328 -11.61 -2.95 -24.23
N GLU A 329 -12.38 -3.16 -23.16
CA GLU A 329 -13.32 -2.17 -22.64
C GLU A 329 -12.64 -1.07 -21.80
N ILE A 330 -11.47 -1.35 -21.22
CA ILE A 330 -10.78 -0.47 -20.26
C ILE A 330 -10.05 0.68 -20.96
N ARG A 331 -10.79 1.59 -21.59
CA ARG A 331 -10.22 2.68 -22.41
C ARG A 331 -9.33 3.64 -21.63
N GLU A 332 -9.59 3.84 -20.35
CA GLU A 332 -8.79 4.72 -19.50
C GLU A 332 -7.69 4.00 -18.70
N PHE A 333 -7.22 2.82 -19.13
CA PHE A 333 -6.21 2.09 -18.38
C PHE A 333 -4.88 2.86 -18.23
N ARG A 334 -4.37 2.97 -17.00
CA ARG A 334 -3.11 3.65 -16.66
C ARG A 334 -2.10 2.76 -15.98
N ILE A 335 -2.53 1.92 -15.03
CA ILE A 335 -1.64 1.08 -14.23
C ILE A 335 -2.25 -0.31 -14.03
N TRP A 336 -1.49 -1.34 -14.41
CA TRP A 336 -1.76 -2.71 -14.01
C TRP A 336 -0.75 -3.13 -12.94
N ASN A 337 -1.22 -3.24 -11.70
CA ASN A 337 -0.42 -3.71 -10.58
C ASN A 337 -0.48 -5.23 -10.49
N LEU A 338 0.65 -5.87 -10.77
CA LEU A 338 0.88 -7.31 -10.83
C LEU A 338 2.01 -7.74 -9.88
N ARG A 339 2.52 -6.82 -9.04
CA ARG A 339 3.62 -7.04 -8.11
C ARG A 339 3.12 -7.61 -6.79
N ASP A 340 3.05 -8.92 -6.72
CA ASP A 340 2.37 -9.65 -5.63
C ASP A 340 3.30 -10.47 -4.75
N GLY A 341 4.52 -9.97 -4.54
CA GLY A 341 5.55 -10.69 -3.78
C GLY A 341 5.97 -11.99 -4.48
N GLY A 342 5.94 -12.00 -5.81
CA GLY A 342 6.38 -13.11 -6.66
C GLY A 342 5.43 -14.29 -6.63
N ARG A 343 4.13 -14.05 -6.76
CA ARG A 343 3.13 -15.10 -7.03
C ARG A 343 2.73 -15.09 -8.52
N PHE A 344 2.60 -13.93 -9.16
CA PHE A 344 2.13 -13.77 -10.54
C PHE A 344 3.10 -14.34 -11.57
N ILE A 345 4.35 -13.82 -11.62
CA ILE A 345 5.43 -14.24 -12.54
C ILE A 345 6.63 -14.79 -11.77
N ASN A 346 6.38 -15.83 -10.98
CA ASN A 346 7.33 -16.40 -10.04
C ASN A 346 8.36 -17.36 -10.66
N THR A 347 8.12 -17.83 -11.88
CA THR A 347 9.03 -18.65 -12.68
C THR A 347 9.43 -17.92 -13.97
N GLN A 348 10.56 -18.34 -14.56
CA GLN A 348 11.04 -17.77 -15.83
C GLN A 348 10.01 -17.99 -16.93
N GLU A 349 9.48 -19.21 -17.01
CA GLU A 349 8.42 -19.60 -17.95
C GLU A 349 7.20 -18.67 -17.83
N ARG A 350 6.68 -18.44 -16.61
CA ARG A 350 5.52 -17.55 -16.44
C ARG A 350 5.81 -16.11 -16.84
N ALA A 351 7.00 -15.60 -16.54
CA ALA A 351 7.40 -14.25 -16.95
C ALA A 351 7.47 -14.11 -18.48
N ASP A 352 8.05 -15.09 -19.15
CA ASP A 352 8.19 -15.10 -20.61
C ASP A 352 6.84 -15.28 -21.30
N THR A 353 6.02 -16.23 -20.82
CA THR A 353 4.67 -16.47 -21.32
C THR A 353 3.79 -15.23 -21.18
N PHE A 354 3.79 -14.58 -20.00
CA PHE A 354 3.00 -13.35 -19.79
C PHE A 354 3.35 -12.27 -20.81
N VAL A 355 4.64 -11.97 -21.00
CA VAL A 355 5.09 -10.94 -21.93
C VAL A 355 4.73 -11.30 -23.37
N ASN A 356 4.90 -12.57 -23.75
CA ASN A 356 4.54 -13.04 -25.07
C ASN A 356 3.06 -12.89 -25.33
N THR A 357 2.20 -13.41 -24.45
CA THR A 357 0.75 -13.33 -24.57
C THR A 357 0.24 -11.89 -24.53
N PHE A 358 0.81 -11.03 -23.68
CA PHE A 358 0.44 -9.61 -23.63
C PHE A 358 0.74 -8.90 -24.94
N TYR A 359 1.95 -9.10 -25.50
CA TYR A 359 2.32 -8.54 -26.79
C TYR A 359 1.41 -9.06 -27.90
N ASP A 360 1.23 -10.38 -27.99
CA ASP A 360 0.47 -11.01 -29.08
C ASP A 360 -1.01 -10.59 -29.03
N LYS A 361 -1.60 -10.49 -27.83
CA LYS A 361 -2.98 -9.99 -27.64
C LYS A 361 -3.12 -8.51 -28.02
N MET A 362 -2.16 -7.67 -27.67
CA MET A 362 -2.19 -6.28 -28.07
C MET A 362 -2.05 -6.11 -29.59
N MET A 363 -1.21 -6.93 -30.23
CA MET A 363 -1.00 -6.89 -31.68
C MET A 363 -2.16 -7.49 -32.48
N SER A 364 -2.97 -8.38 -31.87
CA SER A 364 -4.14 -8.95 -32.54
C SER A 364 -5.30 -7.96 -32.68
N TRP A 365 -5.25 -6.85 -31.94
CA TRP A 365 -6.25 -5.79 -32.01
C TRP A 365 -5.87 -4.74 -33.06
N ASP A 366 -6.59 -4.79 -34.18
CA ASP A 366 -6.43 -3.92 -35.35
C ASP A 366 -6.60 -2.42 -35.06
N TYR A 367 -7.32 -2.06 -33.99
CA TYR A 367 -7.52 -0.66 -33.61
C TYR A 367 -6.40 -0.04 -32.78
N ILE A 368 -5.44 -0.84 -32.29
CA ILE A 368 -4.33 -0.35 -31.49
C ILE A 368 -3.32 0.40 -32.37
N THR A 369 -2.97 1.61 -31.95
CA THR A 369 -2.02 2.48 -32.67
C THR A 369 -0.77 2.75 -31.85
N MET A 370 0.27 3.31 -32.45
CA MET A 370 1.46 3.82 -31.73
C MET A 370 1.24 5.23 -31.15
N SER A 371 -0.01 5.57 -30.79
CA SER A 371 -0.38 6.89 -30.29
C SER A 371 -1.42 6.80 -29.16
N GLN A 372 -1.71 7.95 -28.53
CA GLN A 372 -2.73 8.05 -27.48
C GLN A 372 -4.15 7.74 -27.97
N VAL A 373 -4.41 7.85 -29.27
CA VAL A 373 -5.73 7.68 -29.88
C VAL A 373 -5.72 6.44 -30.77
N ALA A 374 -6.62 5.51 -30.49
CA ALA A 374 -6.85 4.33 -31.32
C ALA A 374 -7.51 4.69 -32.66
N SER A 375 -7.53 3.77 -33.63
CA SER A 375 -8.13 4.04 -34.93
C SER A 375 -9.66 4.21 -34.88
N ASP A 376 -10.31 3.73 -33.82
CA ASP A 376 -11.73 3.93 -33.54
C ASP A 376 -12.05 5.31 -32.94
N GLY A 377 -11.04 6.17 -32.76
CA GLY A 377 -11.16 7.52 -32.20
C GLY A 377 -11.20 7.57 -30.66
N ASN A 378 -11.21 6.42 -29.98
CA ASN A 378 -11.15 6.36 -28.53
C ASN A 378 -9.70 6.45 -28.03
N ARG A 379 -9.53 6.56 -26.70
CA ARG A 379 -8.21 6.38 -26.10
C ARG A 379 -7.69 4.97 -26.39
N ASN A 380 -6.43 4.88 -26.80
CA ASN A 380 -5.66 3.65 -26.80
C ASN A 380 -5.28 3.29 -25.35
N GLN A 381 -5.87 2.22 -24.84
CA GLN A 381 -5.68 1.79 -23.45
C GLN A 381 -4.26 1.37 -23.12
N PHE A 382 -3.52 0.85 -24.11
CA PHE A 382 -2.18 0.34 -23.92
C PHE A 382 -1.09 1.40 -24.12
N TYR A 383 -1.46 2.57 -24.64
CA TYR A 383 -0.52 3.67 -24.80
C TYR A 383 -0.24 4.34 -23.44
N LYS A 384 1.03 4.41 -23.06
CA LYS A 384 1.49 4.86 -21.73
C LYS A 384 0.93 4.05 -20.55
N LEU A 385 0.61 2.78 -20.78
CA LEU A 385 0.25 1.86 -19.70
C LEU A 385 1.49 1.54 -18.85
N THR A 386 1.33 1.50 -17.53
CA THR A 386 2.35 0.98 -16.60
C THR A 386 2.01 -0.45 -16.20
N LEU A 387 2.95 -1.38 -16.41
CA LEU A 387 2.91 -2.75 -15.95
C LEU A 387 3.85 -2.87 -14.75
N ASP A 388 3.29 -2.97 -13.55
CA ASP A 388 4.06 -3.04 -12.30
C ASP A 388 4.19 -4.50 -11.84
N LEU A 389 5.32 -5.14 -12.16
CA LEU A 389 5.55 -6.59 -12.00
C LEU A 389 6.61 -6.93 -10.94
N TYR A 390 7.24 -5.93 -10.33
CA TYR A 390 8.37 -6.14 -9.43
C TYR A 390 8.39 -5.16 -8.25
N ALA A 391 8.67 -5.69 -7.06
CA ALA A 391 8.91 -4.88 -5.86
C ALA A 391 10.27 -5.22 -5.26
N ALA A 392 11.16 -4.24 -5.13
CA ALA A 392 12.50 -4.44 -4.55
C ALA A 392 12.48 -4.93 -3.09
N VAL A 393 11.38 -4.62 -2.37
CA VAL A 393 11.14 -5.05 -0.98
C VAL A 393 10.78 -6.53 -0.86
N SER A 394 10.32 -7.17 -1.95
CA SER A 394 10.04 -8.61 -2.03
C SER A 394 10.46 -9.14 -3.41
N PRO A 395 11.78 -9.32 -3.64
CA PRO A 395 12.36 -9.46 -4.98
C PRO A 395 12.31 -10.91 -5.50
N THR A 396 11.12 -11.48 -5.56
CA THR A 396 10.86 -12.89 -5.93
C THR A 396 10.38 -13.05 -7.38
N ASN A 397 9.77 -12.03 -7.96
CA ASN A 397 9.37 -12.00 -9.38
C ASN A 397 10.57 -12.21 -10.31
N LYS A 398 10.35 -12.87 -11.46
CA LYS A 398 11.37 -13.10 -12.47
C LYS A 398 11.38 -11.98 -13.52
N ARG A 399 12.58 -11.70 -14.03
CA ARG A 399 12.74 -10.84 -15.21
C ARG A 399 12.46 -11.69 -16.46
N PRO A 400 11.69 -11.21 -17.44
CA PRO A 400 11.56 -11.88 -18.73
C PRO A 400 12.93 -12.11 -19.40
N SER A 401 13.04 -13.15 -20.20
CA SER A 401 14.29 -13.57 -20.84
C SER A 401 14.63 -12.76 -22.08
N GLY A 402 15.91 -12.76 -22.45
CA GLY A 402 16.46 -12.00 -23.57
C GLY A 402 17.18 -10.72 -23.16
N VAL A 403 17.73 -10.04 -24.15
CA VAL A 403 18.40 -8.74 -23.99
C VAL A 403 17.37 -7.65 -24.26
N TYR A 404 17.36 -6.59 -23.45
CA TYR A 404 16.55 -5.41 -23.73
C TYR A 404 17.20 -4.62 -24.87
N GLN A 405 16.66 -4.74 -26.08
CA GLN A 405 17.23 -4.12 -27.27
C GLN A 405 16.16 -3.98 -28.37
N ALA A 406 16.45 -3.13 -29.35
CA ALA A 406 15.64 -3.03 -30.56
C ALA A 406 15.68 -4.33 -31.37
N PRO A 407 14.52 -4.90 -31.75
CA PRO A 407 14.49 -6.04 -32.64
C PRO A 407 14.80 -5.65 -34.08
N ASN A 408 15.12 -6.64 -34.91
CA ASN A 408 15.40 -6.42 -36.33
C ASN A 408 14.20 -5.76 -37.03
N GLY A 409 14.45 -4.70 -37.81
CA GLY A 409 13.41 -3.94 -38.53
C GLY A 409 12.58 -2.98 -37.67
N PHE A 410 12.96 -2.76 -36.40
CA PHE A 410 12.33 -1.78 -35.53
C PHE A 410 12.58 -0.34 -36.03
N VAL A 411 11.54 0.48 -36.06
CA VAL A 411 11.63 1.92 -36.35
C VAL A 411 10.68 2.64 -35.41
N LYS A 412 11.22 3.53 -34.56
CA LYS A 412 10.44 4.23 -33.53
C LYS A 412 9.25 4.97 -34.13
N GLY A 413 8.05 4.68 -33.64
CA GLY A 413 6.78 5.26 -34.08
C GLY A 413 6.29 4.82 -35.46
N VAL A 414 6.96 3.85 -36.11
CA VAL A 414 6.65 3.42 -37.48
C VAL A 414 6.52 1.90 -37.61
N SER A 415 7.46 1.14 -37.04
CA SER A 415 7.52 -0.33 -37.18
C SER A 415 7.93 -0.97 -35.86
N ASN A 416 7.24 -2.05 -35.48
CA ASN A 416 7.60 -2.87 -34.33
C ASN A 416 8.80 -3.81 -34.64
N GLY A 417 9.20 -3.93 -35.90
CA GLY A 417 10.17 -4.93 -36.32
C GLY A 417 9.67 -6.35 -36.07
N ASN A 418 10.60 -7.29 -35.91
CA ASN A 418 10.35 -8.70 -35.66
C ASN A 418 10.94 -9.13 -34.31
N PRO A 419 10.32 -8.76 -33.17
CA PRO A 419 10.80 -9.18 -31.85
C PRO A 419 10.69 -10.69 -31.69
N THR A 420 11.78 -11.31 -31.24
CA THR A 420 11.90 -12.77 -31.05
C THR A 420 11.99 -13.18 -29.59
N THR A 421 12.45 -12.27 -28.72
CA THR A 421 12.56 -12.51 -27.27
C THR A 421 11.54 -11.70 -26.47
N PRO A 422 11.16 -12.15 -25.26
CA PRO A 422 10.31 -11.37 -24.36
C PRO A 422 10.87 -9.96 -24.10
N MET A 423 12.17 -9.82 -23.86
CA MET A 423 12.76 -8.50 -23.61
C MET A 423 12.79 -7.58 -24.85
N GLU A 424 12.85 -8.12 -26.08
CA GLU A 424 12.64 -7.34 -27.31
C GLU A 424 11.18 -6.88 -27.44
N LYS A 425 10.21 -7.72 -27.08
CA LYS A 425 8.79 -7.33 -27.03
C LYS A 425 8.57 -6.19 -26.03
N VAL A 426 9.15 -6.27 -24.83
CA VAL A 426 9.13 -5.17 -23.84
C VAL A 426 9.75 -3.90 -24.44
N TYR A 427 10.89 -4.01 -25.14
CA TYR A 427 11.51 -2.85 -25.80
C TYR A 427 10.57 -2.17 -26.79
N VAL A 428 9.89 -2.94 -27.65
CA VAL A 428 8.91 -2.42 -28.61
C VAL A 428 7.77 -1.69 -27.89
N LEU A 429 7.19 -2.32 -26.86
CA LEU A 429 6.08 -1.76 -26.09
C LEU A 429 6.46 -0.46 -25.37
N THR A 430 7.69 -0.37 -24.84
CA THR A 430 8.20 0.87 -24.26
C THR A 430 8.39 1.96 -25.32
N ASN A 431 9.03 1.65 -26.44
CA ASN A 431 9.49 2.66 -27.38
C ASN A 431 8.44 3.12 -28.40
N ASN A 432 7.54 2.25 -28.83
CA ASN A 432 6.47 2.58 -29.79
C ASN A 432 5.14 2.90 -29.11
N TYR A 433 4.90 2.36 -27.90
CA TYR A 433 3.62 2.54 -27.19
C TYR A 433 3.77 3.30 -25.87
N GLY A 434 4.99 3.75 -25.54
CA GLY A 434 5.26 4.57 -24.36
C GLY A 434 5.04 3.85 -23.02
N GLN A 435 4.98 2.52 -23.01
CA GLN A 435 4.69 1.74 -21.81
C GLN A 435 5.86 1.78 -20.81
N THR A 436 5.50 1.74 -19.52
CA THR A 436 6.46 1.60 -18.42
C THR A 436 6.39 0.20 -17.84
N TRP A 437 7.52 -0.49 -17.72
CA TRP A 437 7.60 -1.86 -17.21
C TRP A 437 8.48 -1.91 -15.97
N VAL A 438 7.87 -2.16 -14.80
CA VAL A 438 8.61 -2.33 -13.53
C VAL A 438 9.00 -3.80 -13.41
N LEU A 439 10.23 -4.13 -13.77
CA LEU A 439 10.73 -5.51 -13.85
C LEU A 439 11.85 -5.76 -12.83
N ALA A 440 12.09 -7.04 -12.53
CA ALA A 440 13.26 -7.42 -11.76
C ALA A 440 14.56 -6.99 -12.49
N PRO A 441 15.59 -6.56 -11.75
CA PRO A 441 16.85 -6.10 -12.33
C PRO A 441 17.59 -7.26 -13.01
N ALA A 442 18.44 -6.95 -14.00
CA ALA A 442 19.25 -7.93 -14.70
C ALA A 442 20.22 -8.68 -13.74
N PRO A 443 20.66 -9.91 -14.06
CA PRO A 443 21.57 -10.69 -13.21
C PRO A 443 22.87 -9.97 -12.82
N ALA A 444 23.48 -9.22 -13.75
CA ALA A 444 24.68 -8.42 -13.47
C ALA A 444 24.41 -7.32 -12.42
N SER A 445 23.29 -6.61 -12.54
CA SER A 445 22.82 -5.67 -11.51
C SER A 445 22.46 -6.37 -10.19
N LYS A 446 21.97 -7.62 -10.21
CA LYS A 446 21.68 -8.39 -8.99
C LYS A 446 22.96 -8.75 -8.21
N ALA A 447 24.05 -9.09 -8.90
CA ALA A 447 25.35 -9.34 -8.27
C ALA A 447 25.96 -8.05 -7.68
N ALA A 448 25.82 -6.92 -8.37
CA ALA A 448 26.20 -5.60 -7.85
C ALA A 448 25.33 -5.19 -6.62
N LEU A 449 24.01 -5.39 -6.70
CA LEU A 449 23.06 -5.14 -5.61
C LEU A 449 23.33 -6.02 -4.38
N THR A 450 23.71 -7.29 -4.59
CA THR A 450 24.03 -8.23 -3.51
C THR A 450 25.36 -7.85 -2.83
N ARG A 451 26.35 -7.39 -3.61
CA ARG A 451 27.63 -6.87 -3.07
C ARG A 451 27.43 -5.57 -2.29
N ALA A 452 26.62 -4.64 -2.79
CA ALA A 452 26.29 -3.39 -2.12
C ALA A 452 25.50 -3.61 -0.80
N ARG A 453 24.56 -4.57 -0.77
CA ARG A 453 23.81 -4.93 0.44
C ARG A 453 24.69 -5.57 1.52
N ARG A 454 25.70 -6.38 1.15
CA ARG A 454 26.67 -6.95 2.11
C ARG A 454 27.61 -5.91 2.71
N ALA A 455 27.80 -4.77 2.05
CA ALA A 455 28.66 -3.68 2.50
C ALA A 455 27.98 -2.69 3.47
N GLY A 456 26.77 -2.99 3.98
CA GLY A 456 26.10 -2.18 5.00
C GLY A 456 25.61 -0.81 4.54
N LYS A 457 25.52 -0.54 3.23
CA LYS A 457 25.01 0.73 2.71
C LYS A 457 23.50 0.65 2.54
N THR A 458 22.77 1.24 3.48
CA THR A 458 21.30 1.18 3.65
C THR A 458 20.51 2.08 2.69
N ARG A 459 21.17 2.72 1.73
CA ARG A 459 20.52 3.37 0.59
C ARG A 459 21.10 2.79 -0.67
N ILE A 460 20.23 2.38 -1.60
CA ILE A 460 20.59 2.38 -3.01
C ILE A 460 21.01 3.83 -3.26
N ALA A 461 22.31 4.10 -3.22
CA ALA A 461 22.79 5.30 -3.88
C ALA A 461 22.45 5.09 -5.35
N PRO A 462 21.61 5.94 -5.96
CA PRO A 462 21.48 5.91 -7.41
C PRO A 462 22.90 6.07 -7.97
N PHE A 463 23.22 5.32 -9.02
CA PHE A 463 24.39 5.70 -9.78
C PHE A 463 24.11 7.11 -10.33
N VAL A 464 25.11 7.97 -10.24
CA VAL A 464 24.97 9.34 -10.73
C VAL A 464 25.77 9.45 -12.01
N LEU A 465 25.10 9.87 -13.07
CA LEU A 465 25.71 10.30 -14.31
C LEU A 465 26.05 11.78 -14.12
N GLY A 466 27.34 12.06 -13.97
CA GLY A 466 27.85 13.42 -13.95
C GLY A 466 28.24 13.87 -15.35
N VAL A 467 27.71 15.01 -15.78
CA VAL A 467 27.99 15.60 -17.09
C VAL A 467 28.59 16.99 -16.89
N LYS A 468 29.81 17.18 -17.38
CA LYS A 468 30.53 18.47 -17.35
C LYS A 468 31.21 18.69 -18.69
N ASP A 469 30.89 19.80 -19.35
CA ASP A 469 31.45 20.17 -20.66
C ASP A 469 31.36 19.05 -21.72
N GLY A 470 30.26 18.28 -21.70
CA GLY A 470 30.03 17.15 -22.62
C GLY A 470 30.73 15.84 -22.23
N HIS A 471 31.52 15.83 -21.16
CA HIS A 471 32.15 14.62 -20.64
C HIS A 471 31.26 13.90 -19.62
N VAL A 472 31.17 12.59 -19.76
CA VAL A 472 30.37 11.70 -18.91
C VAL A 472 31.26 11.01 -17.87
N SER A 473 30.81 11.01 -16.61
CA SER A 473 31.40 10.25 -15.52
C SER A 473 30.32 9.52 -14.72
N VAL A 474 30.62 8.30 -14.28
CA VAL A 474 29.71 7.50 -13.46
C VAL A 474 30.23 7.41 -12.04
N PHE A 475 29.34 7.67 -11.08
CA PHE A 475 29.66 7.65 -9.65
C PHE A 475 28.72 6.73 -8.89
N SER A 476 29.24 6.08 -7.84
CA SER A 476 28.42 5.39 -6.84
C SER A 476 28.24 6.30 -5.61
N GLY A 477 27.16 7.08 -5.55
CA GLY A 477 26.90 8.01 -4.43
C GLY A 477 26.72 9.47 -4.86
N ASP A 478 26.52 10.33 -3.85
CA ASP A 478 26.39 11.77 -4.05
C ASP A 478 27.72 12.37 -4.54
N VAL A 479 27.64 13.13 -5.62
CA VAL A 479 28.77 13.90 -6.17
C VAL A 479 28.70 15.32 -5.60
N LEU A 480 29.75 15.76 -4.90
CA LEU A 480 29.82 17.09 -4.25
C LEU A 480 30.26 18.24 -5.19
N ASP A 481 30.34 18.03 -6.50
CA ASP A 481 30.62 19.11 -7.47
C ASP A 481 29.30 19.73 -7.95
N ASP A 482 29.00 20.97 -7.52
CA ASP A 482 27.78 21.69 -7.89
C ASP A 482 27.83 22.28 -9.32
N ASN A 483 29.00 22.26 -9.97
CA ASN A 483 29.17 22.75 -11.34
C ASN A 483 28.95 21.66 -12.42
N MET A 484 28.32 20.55 -12.06
CA MET A 484 28.10 19.39 -12.92
C MET A 484 26.61 19.06 -12.99
N SER A 485 26.10 18.78 -14.18
CA SER A 485 24.74 18.26 -14.36
C SER A 485 24.69 16.80 -13.90
N LYS A 486 23.73 16.47 -13.04
CA LYS A 486 23.64 15.16 -12.37
C LYS A 486 22.34 14.47 -12.78
N TYR A 487 22.45 13.22 -13.24
CA TYR A 487 21.30 12.38 -13.58
C TYR A 487 21.38 11.08 -12.81
N ASN A 488 20.33 10.76 -12.06
CA ASN A 488 20.26 9.52 -11.29
C ASN A 488 19.81 8.38 -12.19
N PHE A 489 20.41 7.22 -12.02
CA PHE A 489 20.03 6.01 -12.76
C PHE A 489 20.25 4.75 -11.93
N ALA A 490 19.49 3.71 -12.24
CA ALA A 490 19.47 2.44 -11.52
C ALA A 490 20.39 1.38 -12.14
N ASP A 491 20.65 1.46 -13.45
CA ASP A 491 21.53 0.51 -14.14
C ASP A 491 22.20 1.07 -15.41
N LYS A 492 23.09 0.26 -16.00
CA LYS A 492 23.85 0.58 -17.23
C LYS A 492 22.96 1.06 -18.37
N TYR A 493 21.77 0.47 -18.55
CA TYR A 493 20.90 0.76 -19.68
C TYR A 493 20.20 2.10 -19.50
N GLU A 494 19.73 2.39 -18.30
CA GLU A 494 19.16 3.70 -17.97
C GLU A 494 20.20 4.82 -18.14
N ALA A 495 21.47 4.59 -17.78
CA ALA A 495 22.55 5.55 -18.06
C ALA A 495 22.86 5.70 -19.55
N MET A 496 22.81 4.62 -20.34
CA MET A 496 22.97 4.70 -21.79
C MET A 496 21.81 5.46 -22.45
N ASP A 497 20.58 5.27 -21.97
CA ASP A 497 19.40 6.01 -22.43
C ASP A 497 19.54 7.51 -22.12
N ILE A 498 19.97 7.86 -20.91
CA ILE A 498 20.27 9.26 -20.55
C ILE A 498 21.37 9.83 -21.46
N CYS A 499 22.44 9.07 -21.73
CA CYS A 499 23.49 9.53 -22.64
C CYS A 499 22.95 9.74 -24.06
N ASN A 500 22.13 8.82 -24.57
CA ASN A 500 21.54 8.92 -25.91
C ASN A 500 20.58 10.12 -26.03
N ASP A 501 19.72 10.33 -25.03
CA ASP A 501 18.78 11.45 -24.99
C ASP A 501 19.49 12.81 -24.92
N LEU A 502 20.67 12.85 -24.32
CA LEU A 502 21.50 14.05 -24.20
C LEU A 502 22.56 14.17 -25.30
N GLY A 503 22.66 13.21 -26.22
CA GLY A 503 23.68 13.18 -27.28
C GLY A 503 25.13 13.04 -26.76
N LEU A 504 25.31 12.31 -25.65
CA LEU A 504 26.58 12.13 -24.94
C LEU A 504 27.24 10.78 -25.26
N ASP A 505 28.57 10.71 -25.12
CA ASP A 505 29.32 9.46 -25.25
C ASP A 505 29.03 8.51 -24.07
N SER A 506 28.48 7.33 -24.38
CA SER A 506 28.15 6.31 -23.40
C SER A 506 29.31 5.35 -23.08
N SER A 507 30.46 5.47 -23.75
CA SER A 507 31.65 4.63 -23.51
C SER A 507 32.11 4.61 -22.03
N PRO A 508 32.10 5.74 -21.29
CA PRO A 508 32.43 5.75 -19.86
C PRO A 508 31.46 4.95 -19.00
N VAL A 509 30.18 4.89 -19.39
CA VAL A 509 29.17 4.06 -18.72
C VAL A 509 29.47 2.58 -18.98
N VAL A 510 29.75 2.23 -20.24
CA VAL A 510 30.10 0.85 -20.61
C VAL A 510 31.33 0.37 -19.86
N GLU A 511 32.38 1.19 -19.81
CA GLU A 511 33.64 0.87 -19.15
C GLU A 511 33.48 0.76 -17.62
N TYR A 512 32.74 1.68 -17.00
CA TYR A 512 32.47 1.63 -15.56
C TYR A 512 31.76 0.33 -15.15
N PHE A 513 30.74 -0.07 -15.91
CA PHE A 513 30.04 -1.33 -15.64
C PHE A 513 30.86 -2.57 -15.99
N ARG A 514 31.71 -2.52 -17.03
CA ARG A 514 32.67 -3.60 -17.32
C ARG A 514 33.62 -3.82 -16.14
N ARG A 515 34.16 -2.74 -15.56
CA ARG A 515 35.05 -2.81 -14.40
C ARG A 515 34.36 -3.34 -13.14
N ILE A 516 33.07 -3.03 -12.95
CA ILE A 516 32.25 -3.65 -11.90
C ILE A 516 32.04 -5.15 -12.15
N GLU A 517 31.81 -5.53 -13.41
CA GLU A 517 31.64 -6.94 -13.82
C GLU A 517 32.92 -7.76 -13.60
N GLU A 518 34.07 -7.17 -13.86
CA GLU A 518 35.40 -7.78 -13.67
C GLU A 518 35.94 -7.67 -12.24
N GLY A 519 35.29 -6.89 -11.37
CA GLY A 519 35.66 -6.76 -9.96
C GLY A 519 36.81 -5.80 -9.69
N GLU A 520 37.10 -4.88 -10.61
CA GLU A 520 38.13 -3.85 -10.45
C GLU A 520 37.66 -2.63 -9.64
N VAL A 521 36.36 -2.49 -9.39
CA VAL A 521 35.71 -1.38 -8.68
C VAL A 521 34.69 -1.88 -7.68
#